data_AF-A0A6G0QGN1-F1
#
_entry.id   AF-A0A6G0QGN1-F1
#
_cell.length_a   1.000
_cell.length_b   1.000
_cell.length_c   1.000
_cell.angle_alpha   90.00
_cell.angle_beta   90.00
_cell.angle_gamma   90.00
#
_symmetry.space_group_name_H-M   'P 1'
#
loop_
_entity.id
_entity.type
_entity.pdbx_description
1 polymer ?
#
loop_
_entity_poly.entity_id
_entity_poly.type
_entity_poly.pdbx_seq_one_letter_code
_entity_poly.pdbx_strand_id
1 'polypeptide(L)'
;MEEHVVERIRQRVLLEVFNLDPVATPAPSRAAWPVWTEQDKQSVRLRVLSLNAWGLPVAPKCTERAAEIASAISSDYELVVLQEIWHLRERNLVISKAQQSGFHYYHYFNPAVGFPFPMGADSFGTGLLVLSKFPISSALYHSFSLSGRPYALHESDFVANKGVGLLRVDTPAGQIDVYVTHLLANYNAGGKPGPGDFYLWHRTGQSYELTQFISATNRNRLTIVCGDFNSSPDCLELKVPRQLLSLRDAFTDTNDEDGLTFASPDNKYSHGEHPMRMDYVMYKVDKQPKGESDWHLVKSSIFKGFFTDAKGEKTPLSDHFGVRAEFIFSEPRPHVCEQQQERGYDVVSTDEVVSPNATRAAERSCPTTTCSHCDEKEPQQSEEDKAAADAACLQEVQNMLLVGRNEAISARHARLWRAVAFFVAALAVLVTHMMSIVVSNWSWVAVLLFGMTSVTEYVLTFFFLTFECSTFTELINQVQLHLNLHAQRTKGVKVTSKVTQ
;
A
#
# COMPACT_ATOMS: atom_id res chain seq x y z
N MET A 1 -30.34 -10.15 -0.81
CA MET A 1 -29.02 -9.53 -0.58
C MET A 1 -29.15 -8.03 -0.34
N GLU A 2 -29.89 -7.31 -1.18
CA GLU A 2 -30.12 -5.85 -1.05
C GLU A 2 -30.79 -5.43 0.26
N GLU A 3 -31.84 -6.14 0.72
CA GLU A 3 -32.55 -5.83 1.97
C GLU A 3 -31.63 -5.87 3.21
N HIS A 4 -30.68 -6.82 3.24
CA HIS A 4 -29.67 -6.91 4.30
C HIS A 4 -28.63 -5.78 4.24
N VAL A 5 -28.32 -5.25 3.05
CA VAL A 5 -27.38 -4.12 2.90
C VAL A 5 -28.04 -2.83 3.40
N VAL A 6 -29.29 -2.59 3.00
CA VAL A 6 -30.07 -1.42 3.43
C VAL A 6 -30.23 -1.40 4.95
N GLU A 7 -30.51 -2.54 5.57
CA GLU A 7 -30.63 -2.62 7.03
C GLU A 7 -29.29 -2.34 7.74
N ARG A 8 -28.16 -2.85 7.23
CA ARG A 8 -26.83 -2.51 7.79
C ARG A 8 -26.51 -1.02 7.66
N ILE A 9 -26.84 -0.41 6.52
CA ILE A 9 -26.69 1.04 6.32
C ILE A 9 -27.53 1.79 7.35
N ARG A 10 -28.82 1.43 7.49
CA ARG A 10 -29.72 2.07 8.45
C ARG A 10 -29.20 1.97 9.88
N GLN A 11 -28.80 0.78 10.31
CA GLN A 11 -28.22 0.56 11.64
C GLN A 11 -26.96 1.40 11.85
N ARG A 12 -26.06 1.45 10.86
CA ARG A 12 -24.85 2.25 10.98
C ARG A 12 -25.13 3.73 11.08
N VAL A 13 -26.00 4.25 10.22
CA VAL A 13 -26.43 5.65 10.28
C VAL A 13 -27.03 5.95 11.65
N LEU A 14 -27.86 5.07 12.21
CA LEU A 14 -28.44 5.25 13.54
C LEU A 14 -27.37 5.28 14.63
N LEU A 15 -26.42 4.34 14.61
CA LEU A 15 -25.35 4.25 15.61
C LEU A 15 -24.41 5.46 15.57
N GLU A 16 -24.04 5.92 14.38
CA GLU A 16 -23.03 6.98 14.21
C GLU A 16 -23.63 8.39 14.28
N VAL A 17 -24.77 8.65 13.63
CA VAL A 17 -25.40 9.98 13.62
C VAL A 17 -26.00 10.33 14.98
N PHE A 18 -26.60 9.34 15.66
CA PHE A 18 -27.26 9.55 16.95
C PHE A 18 -26.44 9.06 18.14
N ASN A 19 -25.21 8.56 17.92
CA ASN A 19 -24.29 8.10 18.96
C ASN A 19 -24.96 7.13 19.97
N LEU A 20 -25.76 6.18 19.48
CA LEU A 20 -26.62 5.33 20.31
C LEU A 20 -25.85 4.28 21.14
N ASP A 21 -24.56 4.08 20.87
CA ASP A 21 -23.68 3.17 21.58
C ASP A 21 -22.23 3.71 21.56
N PRO A 22 -21.90 4.72 22.37
CA PRO A 22 -20.60 5.39 22.28
C PRO A 22 -19.45 4.43 22.61
N VAL A 23 -18.45 4.39 21.74
CA VAL A 23 -17.23 3.61 22.00
C VAL A 23 -16.20 4.48 22.71
N ALA A 24 -15.74 4.02 23.87
CA ALA A 24 -14.72 4.72 24.64
C ALA A 24 -13.45 4.91 23.80
N THR A 25 -12.87 6.10 23.86
CA THR A 25 -11.56 6.35 23.28
C THR A 25 -10.52 5.57 24.08
N PRO A 26 -9.70 4.72 23.45
CA PRO A 26 -8.64 3.99 24.14
C PRO A 26 -7.69 4.98 24.80
N ALA A 27 -7.14 4.59 25.94
CA ALA A 27 -6.12 5.41 26.58
C ALA A 27 -4.94 5.59 25.61
N PRO A 28 -4.41 6.83 25.46
CA PRO A 28 -3.23 7.06 24.65
C PRO A 28 -2.07 6.20 25.19
N SER A 29 -1.09 5.90 24.34
CA SER A 29 0.12 5.20 24.76
C SER A 29 0.76 5.91 25.97
N ARG A 30 0.63 5.31 27.15
CA ARG A 30 1.21 5.77 28.43
C ARG A 30 2.22 4.79 28.99
N ALA A 31 2.57 3.75 28.24
CA ALA A 31 3.58 2.79 28.67
C ALA A 31 4.94 3.49 28.81
N ALA A 32 5.61 3.25 29.94
CA ALA A 32 6.98 3.69 30.15
C ALA A 32 7.89 3.07 29.08
N TRP A 33 8.90 3.80 28.62
CA TRP A 33 9.91 3.22 27.74
C TRP A 33 10.60 2.05 28.48
N PRO A 34 10.72 0.88 27.84
CA PRO A 34 11.43 -0.24 28.43
C PRO A 34 12.93 0.08 28.57
N VAL A 35 13.54 -0.50 29.61
CA VAL A 35 14.99 -0.53 29.76
C VAL A 35 15.46 -1.93 29.37
N TRP A 36 16.16 -2.04 28.25
CA TRP A 36 16.67 -3.31 27.75
C TRP A 36 18.03 -3.63 28.35
N THR A 37 18.18 -4.87 28.82
CA THR A 37 19.45 -5.43 29.29
C THR A 37 20.36 -5.75 28.11
N GLU A 38 21.66 -6.00 28.35
CA GLU A 38 22.56 -6.45 27.28
C GLU A 38 22.12 -7.78 26.65
N GLN A 39 21.47 -8.65 27.42
CA GLN A 39 20.91 -9.91 26.91
C GLN A 39 19.76 -9.66 25.92
N ASP A 40 18.90 -8.68 26.18
CA ASP A 40 17.80 -8.32 25.27
C ASP A 40 18.32 -7.79 23.92
N LYS A 41 19.53 -7.22 23.91
CA LYS A 41 20.17 -6.67 22.70
C LYS A 41 20.89 -7.71 21.85
N GLN A 42 21.25 -8.87 22.43
CA GLN A 42 21.98 -9.92 21.73
C GLN A 42 21.14 -10.62 20.66
N SER A 43 19.85 -10.81 20.93
CA SER A 43 18.94 -11.37 19.94
C SER A 43 17.55 -10.76 20.06
N VAL A 44 17.12 -10.09 18.99
CA VAL A 44 15.82 -9.44 18.92
C VAL A 44 14.98 -10.11 17.86
N ARG A 45 13.79 -10.55 18.22
CA ARG A 45 12.80 -11.05 17.26
C ARG A 45 11.80 -9.94 16.95
N LEU A 46 11.47 -9.81 15.67
CA LEU A 46 10.43 -8.91 15.18
C LEU A 46 9.53 -9.68 14.20
N ARG A 47 8.36 -10.09 14.69
CA ARG A 47 7.29 -10.65 13.85
C ARG A 47 6.34 -9.55 13.44
N VAL A 48 6.21 -9.35 12.14
CA VAL A 48 5.41 -8.32 11.50
C VAL A 48 4.22 -8.94 10.80
N LEU A 49 3.04 -8.33 10.93
CA LEU A 49 1.85 -8.64 10.15
C LEU A 49 1.38 -7.40 9.38
N SER A 50 1.14 -7.53 8.08
CA SER A 50 0.33 -6.59 7.29
C SER A 50 -1.01 -7.24 6.97
N LEU A 51 -2.12 -6.54 7.21
CA LEU A 51 -3.47 -7.05 6.94
C LEU A 51 -4.44 -5.91 6.59
N ASN A 52 -5.02 -5.95 5.39
CA ASN A 52 -6.23 -5.20 5.10
C ASN A 52 -7.41 -5.79 5.91
N ALA A 53 -7.99 -5.00 6.81
CA ALA A 53 -9.02 -5.42 7.76
C ALA A 53 -10.46 -5.31 7.21
N TRP A 54 -10.63 -4.70 6.03
CA TRP A 54 -11.93 -4.48 5.41
C TRP A 54 -12.95 -3.82 6.34
N GLY A 55 -12.55 -2.75 7.02
CA GLY A 55 -13.37 -2.08 8.04
C GLY A 55 -14.45 -1.16 7.46
N LEU A 56 -14.93 -1.41 6.24
CA LEU A 56 -16.05 -0.67 5.66
C LEU A 56 -17.30 -0.88 6.55
N PRO A 57 -18.03 0.17 6.94
CA PRO A 57 -19.16 0.03 7.88
C PRO A 57 -20.28 -0.89 7.41
N VAL A 58 -20.46 -0.94 6.09
CA VAL A 58 -21.51 -1.68 5.42
C VAL A 58 -21.08 -3.12 5.10
N ALA A 59 -19.81 -3.45 5.34
CA ALA A 59 -19.31 -4.81 5.18
C ALA A 59 -19.98 -5.75 6.20
N PRO A 60 -20.24 -7.02 5.83
CA PRO A 60 -20.77 -8.01 6.76
C PRO A 60 -19.92 -8.13 8.03
N LYS A 61 -20.59 -8.15 9.18
CA LYS A 61 -20.00 -8.43 10.50
C LYS A 61 -18.79 -7.55 10.85
N CYS A 62 -18.73 -6.31 10.36
CA CYS A 62 -17.58 -5.43 10.51
C CYS A 62 -17.05 -5.33 11.96
N THR A 63 -17.93 -5.05 12.92
CA THR A 63 -17.56 -4.95 14.35
C THR A 63 -17.10 -6.27 14.96
N GLU A 64 -17.77 -7.39 14.62
CA GLU A 64 -17.38 -8.74 15.09
C GLU A 64 -16.00 -9.11 14.53
N ARG A 65 -15.78 -8.92 13.22
CA ARG A 65 -14.49 -9.13 12.56
C ARG A 65 -13.38 -8.30 13.18
N ALA A 66 -13.61 -7.01 13.46
CA ALA A 66 -12.64 -6.16 14.14
C ALA A 66 -12.26 -6.71 15.53
N ALA A 67 -13.25 -7.21 16.29
CA ALA A 67 -13.02 -7.86 17.58
C ALA A 67 -12.19 -9.16 17.45
N GLU A 68 -12.42 -9.95 16.41
CA GLU A 68 -11.73 -11.22 16.15
C GLU A 68 -10.33 -11.01 15.57
N ILE A 69 -10.12 -9.98 14.74
CA ILE A 69 -8.80 -9.53 14.28
C ILE A 69 -7.93 -9.21 15.50
N ALA A 70 -8.45 -8.43 16.44
CA ALA A 70 -7.71 -8.08 17.64
C ALA A 70 -7.34 -9.29 18.51
N SER A 71 -8.23 -10.30 18.59
CA SER A 71 -7.93 -11.58 19.25
C SER A 71 -6.82 -12.35 18.52
N ALA A 72 -6.91 -12.43 17.19
CA ALA A 72 -5.99 -13.21 16.36
C ALA A 72 -4.55 -12.66 16.35
N ILE A 73 -4.36 -11.37 16.61
CA ILE A 73 -3.03 -10.73 16.62
C ILE A 73 -2.35 -10.72 18.00
N SER A 74 -3.02 -11.21 19.05
CA SER A 74 -2.62 -11.03 20.46
C SER A 74 -1.24 -11.62 20.84
N SER A 75 -0.93 -12.86 20.45
CA SER A 75 0.25 -13.58 20.94
C SER A 75 1.44 -13.61 19.98
N ASP A 76 1.21 -13.35 18.69
CA ASP A 76 2.12 -13.86 17.66
C ASP A 76 2.99 -12.78 17.00
N TYR A 77 2.79 -11.51 17.36
CA TYR A 77 3.41 -10.38 16.67
C TYR A 77 3.98 -9.35 17.64
N GLU A 78 5.04 -8.68 17.19
CA GLU A 78 5.63 -7.51 17.83
C GLU A 78 5.17 -6.22 17.15
N LEU A 79 4.85 -6.29 15.85
CA LEU A 79 4.38 -5.19 15.03
C LEU A 79 3.23 -5.64 14.14
N VAL A 80 2.12 -4.91 14.16
CA VAL A 80 0.95 -5.19 13.33
C VAL A 80 0.55 -3.92 12.60
N VAL A 81 0.43 -4.03 11.28
CA VAL A 81 0.09 -2.95 10.36
C VAL A 81 -1.24 -3.29 9.71
N LEU A 82 -2.27 -2.48 9.97
CA LEU A 82 -3.62 -2.70 9.47
C LEU A 82 -4.00 -1.59 8.48
N GLN A 83 -4.59 -2.00 7.37
CA GLN A 83 -5.27 -1.10 6.43
C GLN A 83 -6.79 -1.21 6.62
N GLU A 84 -7.52 -0.23 6.10
CA GLU A 84 -8.99 -0.17 6.14
C GLU A 84 -9.65 -0.14 7.53
N ILE A 85 -8.96 0.37 8.55
CA ILE A 85 -9.56 0.67 9.85
C ILE A 85 -10.26 2.05 9.77
N TRP A 86 -11.37 2.13 9.03
CA TRP A 86 -11.97 3.41 8.64
C TRP A 86 -12.65 4.18 9.79
N HIS A 87 -13.36 3.46 10.67
CA HIS A 87 -14.27 4.06 11.64
C HIS A 87 -13.75 4.02 13.08
N LEU A 88 -14.09 5.07 13.84
CA LEU A 88 -13.76 5.26 15.25
C LEU A 88 -14.13 4.04 16.12
N ARG A 89 -15.32 3.47 15.92
CA ARG A 89 -15.83 2.31 16.68
C ARG A 89 -14.90 1.10 16.57
N GLU A 90 -14.68 0.61 15.35
CA GLU A 90 -13.84 -0.55 15.09
C GLU A 90 -12.37 -0.27 15.45
N ARG A 91 -11.89 0.95 15.16
CA ARG A 91 -10.55 1.39 15.57
C ARG A 91 -10.33 1.26 17.07
N ASN A 92 -11.23 1.85 17.86
CA ASN A 92 -11.11 1.85 19.32
C ASN A 92 -11.23 0.43 19.88
N LEU A 93 -12.14 -0.39 19.34
CA LEU A 93 -12.29 -1.79 19.73
C LEU A 93 -11.00 -2.58 19.50
N VAL A 94 -10.40 -2.46 18.31
CA VAL A 94 -9.15 -3.13 17.96
C VAL A 94 -8.03 -2.71 18.90
N ILE A 95 -7.85 -1.40 19.11
CA ILE A 95 -6.80 -0.87 19.98
C ILE A 95 -7.00 -1.35 21.43
N SER A 96 -8.20 -1.21 21.99
CA SER A 96 -8.46 -1.58 23.38
C SER A 96 -8.24 -3.07 23.66
N LYS A 97 -8.60 -3.94 22.71
CA LYS A 97 -8.30 -5.38 22.81
C LYS A 97 -6.81 -5.68 22.61
N ALA A 98 -6.16 -5.06 21.63
CA ALA A 98 -4.73 -5.25 21.38
C ALA A 98 -3.87 -4.80 22.58
N GLN A 99 -4.27 -3.73 23.28
CA GLN A 99 -3.60 -3.27 24.50
C GLN A 99 -3.57 -4.33 25.60
N GLN A 100 -4.60 -5.18 25.70
CA GLN A 100 -4.63 -6.30 26.66
C GLN A 100 -3.57 -7.38 26.35
N SER A 101 -3.03 -7.36 25.12
CA SER A 101 -2.04 -8.32 24.60
C SER A 101 -0.63 -7.72 24.49
N GLY A 102 -0.38 -6.57 25.11
CA GLY A 102 0.93 -5.93 25.15
C GLY A 102 1.19 -4.89 24.06
N PHE A 103 0.26 -4.65 23.13
CA PHE A 103 0.37 -3.56 22.14
C PHE A 103 0.06 -2.20 22.79
N HIS A 104 0.98 -1.73 23.62
CA HIS A 104 0.79 -0.49 24.38
C HIS A 104 1.10 0.75 23.56
N TYR A 105 1.85 0.61 22.46
CA TYR A 105 2.18 1.68 21.54
C TYR A 105 1.38 1.51 20.26
N TYR A 106 0.71 2.56 19.81
CA TYR A 106 -0.02 2.54 18.56
C TYR A 106 -0.05 3.92 17.92
N HIS A 107 -0.29 3.96 16.62
CA HIS A 107 -0.59 5.18 15.91
C HIS A 107 -1.65 4.92 14.84
N TYR A 108 -2.63 5.81 14.77
CA TYR A 108 -3.60 5.85 13.70
C TYR A 108 -3.46 7.16 12.96
N PHE A 109 -3.35 7.09 11.63
CA PHE A 109 -3.19 8.28 10.81
C PHE A 109 -4.57 8.90 10.50
N ASN A 110 -4.85 10.03 11.14
CA ASN A 110 -6.13 10.73 11.05
C ASN A 110 -6.42 11.59 9.79
N PRO A 111 -5.45 12.15 9.04
CA PRO A 111 -5.77 13.20 8.08
C PRO A 111 -6.48 12.65 6.84
N ALA A 112 -7.80 12.61 6.88
CA ALA A 112 -8.70 12.31 5.76
C ALA A 112 -9.39 13.58 5.25
N VAL A 113 -9.87 13.57 4.00
CA VAL A 113 -10.67 14.69 3.46
C VAL A 113 -12.06 14.73 4.11
N GLY A 114 -12.57 13.56 4.51
CA GLY A 114 -13.89 13.41 5.11
C GLY A 114 -14.98 13.10 4.07
N PHE A 115 -16.05 12.46 4.53
CA PHE A 115 -17.19 12.09 3.68
C PHE A 115 -18.27 13.20 3.75
N PRO A 116 -18.98 13.53 2.65
CA PRO A 116 -19.94 14.64 2.61
C PRO A 116 -21.24 14.39 3.41
N PHE A 117 -21.30 13.32 4.19
CA PHE A 117 -22.39 13.04 5.12
C PHE A 117 -21.88 13.06 6.56
N PRO A 118 -22.64 13.64 7.52
CA PRO A 118 -22.22 13.83 8.89
C PRO A 118 -22.24 12.49 9.64
N MET A 119 -21.22 11.66 9.42
CA MET A 119 -21.03 10.40 10.16
C MET A 119 -20.26 10.61 11.49
N GLY A 120 -19.98 11.87 11.87
CA GLY A 120 -19.18 12.25 13.04
C GLY A 120 -17.83 12.85 12.65
N ALA A 121 -17.28 13.72 13.50
CA ALA A 121 -16.07 14.51 13.20
C ALA A 121 -14.79 13.66 13.04
N ASP A 122 -14.74 12.48 13.65
CA ASP A 122 -13.59 11.54 13.63
C ASP A 122 -13.92 10.22 12.93
N SER A 123 -15.00 10.18 12.16
CA SER A 123 -15.59 8.92 11.69
C SER A 123 -15.00 8.39 10.39
N PHE A 124 -14.13 9.15 9.72
CA PHE A 124 -13.35 8.70 8.57
C PHE A 124 -11.92 9.22 8.72
N GLY A 125 -10.95 8.31 8.88
CA GLY A 125 -9.53 8.63 8.76
C GLY A 125 -8.91 7.90 7.57
N THR A 126 -7.58 7.83 7.52
CA THR A 126 -6.84 7.19 6.41
C THR A 126 -7.00 5.67 6.34
N GLY A 127 -7.58 5.06 7.38
CA GLY A 127 -7.70 3.61 7.53
C GLY A 127 -6.40 2.92 7.98
N LEU A 128 -5.31 3.67 8.16
CA LEU A 128 -4.00 3.12 8.51
C LEU A 128 -3.80 3.11 10.04
N LEU A 129 -3.71 1.92 10.61
CA LEU A 129 -3.44 1.68 12.03
C LEU A 129 -2.17 0.84 12.19
N VAL A 130 -1.24 1.29 13.03
CA VAL A 130 -0.07 0.51 13.45
C VAL A 130 -0.13 0.25 14.95
N LEU A 131 0.02 -1.01 15.33
CA LEU A 131 0.09 -1.49 16.70
C LEU A 131 1.49 -2.07 16.94
N SER A 132 2.13 -1.69 18.04
CA SER A 132 3.49 -2.09 18.37
C SER A 132 3.62 -2.46 19.85
N LYS A 133 4.37 -3.53 20.12
CA LYS A 133 4.86 -3.87 21.47
C LYS A 133 6.11 -3.06 21.83
N PHE A 134 6.78 -2.50 20.83
CA PHE A 134 7.93 -1.63 20.96
C PHE A 134 7.54 -0.14 20.93
N PRO A 135 8.25 0.74 21.65
CA PRO A 135 7.96 2.17 21.64
C PRO A 135 7.98 2.79 20.26
N ILE A 136 7.04 3.70 20.01
CA ILE A 136 6.99 4.54 18.81
C ILE A 136 7.50 5.92 19.19
N SER A 137 8.67 6.31 18.69
CA SER A 137 9.33 7.59 19.04
C SER A 137 8.98 8.73 18.11
N SER A 138 8.49 8.45 16.89
CA SER A 138 8.07 9.47 15.94
C SER A 138 7.06 8.91 14.93
N ALA A 139 6.19 9.79 14.42
CA ALA A 139 5.27 9.51 13.34
C ALA A 139 5.23 10.69 12.35
N LEU A 140 5.14 10.38 11.06
CA LEU A 140 4.99 11.35 9.97
C LEU A 140 4.01 10.79 8.93
N TYR A 141 3.20 11.64 8.31
CA TYR A 141 2.28 11.25 7.25
C TYR A 141 2.50 12.08 5.99
N HIS A 142 2.48 11.43 4.83
CA HIS A 142 2.50 12.07 3.52
C HIS A 142 1.30 11.61 2.70
N SER A 143 0.39 12.54 2.40
CA SER A 143 -0.72 12.30 1.48
C SER A 143 -0.21 12.21 0.06
N PHE A 144 -0.65 11.21 -0.70
CA PHE A 144 -0.32 11.14 -2.13
C PHE A 144 -1.08 12.20 -2.91
N SER A 145 -0.42 12.76 -3.91
CA SER A 145 -0.98 13.84 -4.72
C SER A 145 -2.10 13.34 -5.65
N LEU A 146 -2.10 12.05 -6.02
CA LEU A 146 -3.11 11.38 -6.84
C LEU A 146 -3.94 10.40 -6.00
N SER A 147 -4.95 10.90 -5.26
CA SER A 147 -5.79 10.09 -4.37
C SER A 147 -7.16 9.69 -4.95
N GLY A 148 -7.25 9.50 -6.27
CA GLY A 148 -8.50 9.10 -6.94
C GLY A 148 -9.45 10.27 -7.25
N ARG A 149 -10.71 9.94 -7.55
CA ARG A 149 -11.69 10.91 -8.07
C ARG A 149 -12.63 11.44 -6.98
N PRO A 150 -12.69 12.77 -6.74
CA PRO A 150 -13.54 13.37 -5.70
C PRO A 150 -15.04 13.19 -5.93
N TYR A 151 -15.44 13.00 -7.18
CA TYR A 151 -16.83 12.78 -7.56
C TYR A 151 -17.24 11.30 -7.53
N ALA A 152 -16.28 10.37 -7.37
CA ALA A 152 -16.56 8.95 -7.25
C ALA A 152 -16.68 8.55 -5.77
N LEU A 153 -17.65 9.14 -5.08
CA LEU A 153 -17.84 8.95 -3.63
C LEU A 153 -18.04 7.48 -3.23
N HIS A 154 -18.54 6.65 -4.15
CA HIS A 154 -18.73 5.22 -3.93
C HIS A 154 -17.42 4.43 -3.86
N GLU A 155 -16.34 4.95 -4.44
CA GLU A 155 -14.99 4.36 -4.38
C GLU A 155 -14.28 4.73 -3.06
N SER A 156 -14.68 5.83 -2.40
CA SER A 156 -14.17 6.23 -1.08
C SER A 156 -12.66 6.52 -0.96
N ASP A 157 -11.82 6.21 -1.95
CA ASP A 157 -10.37 6.46 -1.87
C ASP A 157 -10.01 7.94 -1.74
N PHE A 158 -10.73 8.82 -2.44
CA PHE A 158 -10.48 10.26 -2.35
C PHE A 158 -10.76 10.80 -0.95
N VAL A 159 -11.83 10.33 -0.31
CA VAL A 159 -12.17 10.78 1.05
C VAL A 159 -11.19 10.25 2.09
N ALA A 160 -10.62 9.07 1.84
CA ALA A 160 -9.60 8.44 2.68
C ALA A 160 -8.26 9.20 2.68
N ASN A 161 -8.00 10.06 1.69
CA ASN A 161 -6.74 10.77 1.53
C ASN A 161 -5.53 9.81 1.55
N LYS A 162 -5.50 8.85 0.61
CA LYS A 162 -4.46 7.81 0.51
C LYS A 162 -3.05 8.41 0.62
N GLY A 163 -2.14 7.68 1.24
CA GLY A 163 -0.82 8.18 1.57
C GLY A 163 0.05 7.13 2.24
N VAL A 164 1.21 7.58 2.72
CA VAL A 164 2.17 6.78 3.48
C VAL A 164 2.36 7.36 4.87
N GLY A 165 2.24 6.50 5.87
CA GLY A 165 2.66 6.78 7.24
C GLY A 165 4.05 6.22 7.51
N LEU A 166 4.94 7.03 8.09
CA LEU A 166 6.22 6.60 8.66
C LEU A 166 6.09 6.58 10.18
N LEU A 167 6.60 5.52 10.80
CA LEU A 167 6.85 5.43 12.23
C LEU A 167 8.29 5.04 12.49
N ARG A 168 8.87 5.64 13.54
CA ARG A 168 10.12 5.19 14.12
C ARG A 168 9.84 4.35 15.34
N VAL A 169 10.29 3.11 15.31
CA VAL A 169 10.04 2.13 16.37
C VAL A 169 11.36 1.79 17.05
N ASP A 170 11.43 1.99 18.36
CA ASP A 170 12.64 1.72 19.14
C ASP A 170 12.64 0.23 19.56
N THR A 171 13.61 -0.54 19.06
CA THR A 171 13.79 -1.95 19.45
C THR A 171 15.04 -2.11 20.31
N PRO A 172 15.24 -3.24 21.02
CA PRO A 172 16.50 -3.50 21.71
C PRO A 172 17.72 -3.49 20.77
N ALA A 173 17.55 -3.78 19.48
CA ALA A 173 18.61 -3.76 18.46
C ALA A 173 18.81 -2.38 17.82
N GLY A 174 18.17 -1.34 18.35
CA GLY A 174 18.16 0.00 17.78
C GLY A 174 16.85 0.36 17.09
N GLN A 175 16.77 1.59 16.63
CA GLN A 175 15.58 2.12 15.98
C GLN A 175 15.43 1.56 14.55
N ILE A 176 14.18 1.35 14.15
CA ILE A 176 13.81 0.90 12.81
C ILE A 176 12.80 1.88 12.19
N ASP A 177 12.78 1.97 10.86
CA ASP A 177 11.78 2.73 10.12
C ASP A 177 10.68 1.80 9.59
N VAL A 178 9.44 2.07 9.98
CA VAL A 178 8.24 1.32 9.57
C VAL A 178 7.36 2.24 8.73
N TYR A 179 7.13 1.86 7.48
CA TYR A 179 6.23 2.54 6.58
C TYR A 179 4.95 1.72 6.40
N VAL A 180 3.81 2.39 6.44
CA VAL A 180 2.48 1.82 6.14
C VAL A 180 1.85 2.57 4.98
N THR A 181 1.29 1.84 4.02
CA THR A 181 0.56 2.42 2.89
C THR A 181 -0.68 1.58 2.54
N HIS A 182 -1.59 2.19 1.80
CA HIS A 182 -2.68 1.53 1.09
C HIS A 182 -2.85 2.26 -0.23
N LEU A 183 -2.47 1.65 -1.36
CA LEU A 183 -2.58 2.30 -2.67
C LEU A 183 -4.05 2.32 -3.15
N LEU A 184 -4.30 3.07 -4.22
CA LEU A 184 -5.64 3.25 -4.79
C LEU A 184 -6.24 1.91 -5.29
N ALA A 185 -7.50 1.61 -4.99
CA ALA A 185 -8.09 0.34 -5.42
C ALA A 185 -8.24 0.20 -6.95
N ASN A 186 -8.27 -1.04 -7.44
CA ASN A 186 -8.64 -1.36 -8.82
C ASN A 186 -10.16 -1.57 -8.91
N TYR A 187 -10.85 -0.68 -9.62
CA TYR A 187 -12.31 -0.73 -9.82
C TYR A 187 -12.74 -1.39 -11.14
N ASN A 188 -11.83 -2.08 -11.83
CA ASN A 188 -12.18 -2.85 -13.02
C ASN A 188 -13.17 -3.98 -12.66
N ALA A 189 -14.07 -4.33 -13.59
CA ALA A 189 -15.03 -5.39 -13.36
C ALA A 189 -14.31 -6.72 -13.06
N GLY A 190 -14.60 -7.31 -11.90
CA GLY A 190 -13.95 -8.53 -11.42
C GLY A 190 -12.51 -8.35 -10.94
N GLY A 191 -12.05 -7.11 -10.70
CA GLY A 191 -10.77 -6.80 -10.06
C GLY A 191 -9.53 -7.06 -10.91
N LYS A 192 -9.69 -7.39 -12.20
CA LYS A 192 -8.56 -7.75 -13.08
C LYS A 192 -7.68 -6.53 -13.40
N PRO A 193 -6.35 -6.59 -13.18
CA PRO A 193 -5.44 -5.53 -13.60
C PRO A 193 -5.34 -5.40 -15.13
N GLY A 194 -4.97 -4.22 -15.62
CA GLY A 194 -4.72 -3.97 -17.05
C GLY A 194 -5.85 -3.17 -17.71
N PRO A 195 -6.19 -3.42 -19.00
CA PRO A 195 -7.18 -2.64 -19.72
C PRO A 195 -8.53 -2.55 -18.98
N GLY A 196 -9.01 -1.33 -18.75
CA GLY A 196 -10.21 -1.04 -17.95
C GLY A 196 -9.91 -0.57 -16.52
N ASP A 197 -8.67 -0.67 -16.05
CA ASP A 197 -8.23 -0.07 -14.80
C ASP A 197 -7.85 1.40 -15.01
N PHE A 198 -8.79 2.29 -14.70
CA PHE A 198 -8.60 3.74 -14.83
C PHE A 198 -7.78 4.38 -13.70
N TYR A 199 -7.24 3.56 -12.80
CA TYR A 199 -6.48 4.00 -11.64
C TYR A 199 -5.05 3.48 -11.61
N LEU A 200 -4.65 2.66 -12.59
CA LEU A 200 -3.28 2.17 -12.72
C LEU A 200 -2.26 3.32 -12.69
N TRP A 201 -2.46 4.36 -13.50
CA TRP A 201 -1.55 5.52 -13.52
C TRP A 201 -1.57 6.37 -12.25
N HIS A 202 -2.67 6.34 -11.46
CA HIS A 202 -2.68 6.94 -10.13
C HIS A 202 -1.82 6.10 -9.19
N ARG A 203 -2.02 4.77 -9.15
CA ARG A 203 -1.22 3.86 -8.33
C ARG A 203 0.27 3.93 -8.68
N THR A 204 0.64 4.02 -9.96
CA THR A 204 2.04 4.21 -10.37
C THR A 204 2.61 5.51 -9.81
N GLY A 205 1.85 6.62 -9.87
CA GLY A 205 2.25 7.90 -9.28
C GLY A 205 2.40 7.82 -7.75
N GLN A 206 1.47 7.15 -7.07
CA GLN A 206 1.53 6.90 -5.62
C GLN A 206 2.75 6.05 -5.23
N SER A 207 3.06 5.00 -5.99
CA SER A 207 4.25 4.17 -5.77
C SER A 207 5.55 4.95 -5.98
N TYR A 208 5.60 5.81 -7.00
CA TYR A 208 6.73 6.72 -7.20
C TYR A 208 6.86 7.70 -6.02
N GLU A 209 5.78 8.35 -5.58
CA GLU A 209 5.79 9.23 -4.41
C GLU A 209 6.21 8.50 -3.12
N LEU A 210 5.69 7.29 -2.88
CA LEU A 210 6.08 6.42 -1.77
C LEU A 210 7.59 6.19 -1.77
N THR A 211 8.14 5.87 -2.94
CA THR A 211 9.56 5.61 -3.14
C THR A 211 10.42 6.84 -2.84
N GLN A 212 10.01 8.01 -3.34
CA GLN A 212 10.69 9.28 -3.05
C GLN A 212 10.60 9.65 -1.56
N PHE A 213 9.44 9.42 -0.94
CA PHE A 213 9.24 9.68 0.48
C PHE A 213 10.14 8.79 1.35
N ILE A 214 10.20 7.48 1.07
CA ILE A 214 11.12 6.56 1.77
C ILE A 214 12.56 7.03 1.56
N SER A 215 12.97 7.32 0.31
CA SER A 215 14.33 7.80 0.02
C SER A 215 14.72 9.05 0.81
N ALA A 216 13.78 9.96 1.04
CA ALA A 216 14.03 11.23 1.72
C ALA A 216 13.98 11.12 3.26
N THR A 217 13.31 10.09 3.79
CA THR A 217 12.99 10.01 5.23
C THR A 217 13.63 8.85 5.96
N ASN A 218 14.08 7.82 5.24
CA ASN A 218 14.76 6.66 5.79
C ASN A 218 16.08 7.07 6.43
N ARG A 219 16.28 6.66 7.68
CA ARG A 219 17.47 6.94 8.49
C ARG A 219 17.99 5.74 9.25
N ASN A 220 17.23 4.64 9.27
CA ASN A 220 17.49 3.50 10.13
C ASN A 220 17.83 2.25 9.32
N ARG A 221 18.63 1.38 9.92
CA ARG A 221 19.24 0.22 9.23
C ARG A 221 18.20 -0.74 8.66
N LEU A 222 17.18 -1.05 9.46
CA LEU A 222 16.05 -1.86 9.04
C LEU A 222 14.91 -0.93 8.63
N THR A 223 14.55 -1.04 7.36
CA THR A 223 13.36 -0.43 6.79
C THR A 223 12.34 -1.52 6.51
N ILE A 224 11.11 -1.33 6.98
CA ILE A 224 9.98 -2.21 6.68
C ILE A 224 8.89 -1.37 6.02
N VAL A 225 8.34 -1.84 4.91
CA VAL A 225 7.21 -1.22 4.21
C VAL A 225 6.08 -2.25 4.14
N CYS A 226 4.98 -1.96 4.81
CA CYS A 226 3.81 -2.82 4.88
C CYS A 226 2.62 -2.13 4.20
N GLY A 227 1.79 -2.90 3.50
CA GLY A 227 0.60 -2.32 2.90
C GLY A 227 -0.13 -3.22 1.93
N ASP A 228 -1.32 -2.77 1.60
CA ASP A 228 -2.07 -3.21 0.43
C ASP A 228 -1.72 -2.31 -0.75
N PHE A 229 -1.03 -2.86 -1.75
CA PHE A 229 -0.61 -2.14 -2.94
C PHE A 229 -1.66 -2.15 -4.04
N ASN A 230 -2.78 -2.84 -3.82
CA ASN A 230 -3.83 -3.04 -4.82
C ASN A 230 -3.31 -3.56 -6.17
N SER A 231 -2.18 -4.27 -6.15
CA SER A 231 -1.41 -4.65 -7.34
C SER A 231 -0.64 -5.95 -7.12
N SER A 232 -0.43 -6.70 -8.20
CA SER A 232 0.26 -8.00 -8.21
C SER A 232 1.78 -7.88 -8.03
N PRO A 233 2.50 -8.96 -7.66
CA PRO A 233 3.94 -8.88 -7.35
C PRO A 233 4.84 -8.50 -8.53
N ASP A 234 4.36 -8.74 -9.75
CA ASP A 234 5.04 -8.50 -11.03
C ASP A 234 4.72 -7.13 -11.65
N CYS A 235 3.98 -6.27 -10.94
CA CYS A 235 3.56 -4.97 -11.46
C CYS A 235 4.65 -3.88 -11.33
N LEU A 236 4.43 -2.76 -12.04
CA LEU A 236 5.31 -1.60 -11.97
C LEU A 236 5.32 -0.97 -10.56
N GLU A 237 4.18 -0.94 -9.88
CA GLU A 237 4.03 -0.33 -8.55
C GLU A 237 4.90 -1.02 -7.49
N LEU A 238 5.16 -2.33 -7.62
CA LEU A 238 6.11 -3.04 -6.75
C LEU A 238 7.53 -2.95 -7.30
N LYS A 239 7.71 -2.92 -8.63
CA LYS A 239 9.03 -2.76 -9.26
C LYS A 239 9.73 -1.45 -8.88
N VAL A 240 9.00 -0.33 -8.80
CA VAL A 240 9.59 0.99 -8.51
C VAL A 240 10.35 1.05 -7.17
N PRO A 241 9.74 0.72 -6.01
CA PRO A 241 10.44 0.71 -4.73
C PRO A 241 11.54 -0.35 -4.68
N ARG A 242 11.35 -1.51 -5.32
CA ARG A 242 12.35 -2.58 -5.38
C ARG A 242 13.59 -2.16 -6.17
N GLN A 243 13.39 -1.53 -7.34
CA GLN A 243 14.47 -1.09 -8.21
C GLN A 243 15.21 0.10 -7.62
N LEU A 244 14.48 1.18 -7.29
CA LEU A 244 15.09 2.46 -6.92
C LEU A 244 15.65 2.50 -5.49
N LEU A 245 15.12 1.67 -4.58
CA LEU A 245 15.57 1.63 -3.18
C LEU A 245 16.18 0.29 -2.78
N SER A 246 16.21 -0.69 -3.68
CA SER A 246 16.64 -2.06 -3.36
C SER A 246 15.80 -2.68 -2.23
N LEU A 247 14.52 -2.31 -2.15
CA LEU A 247 13.58 -2.99 -1.26
C LEU A 247 13.36 -4.42 -1.76
N ARG A 248 13.31 -5.36 -0.83
CA ARG A 248 13.05 -6.78 -1.06
C ARG A 248 11.64 -7.13 -0.63
N ASP A 249 11.09 -8.20 -1.18
CA ASP A 249 9.78 -8.73 -0.82
C ASP A 249 9.95 -9.97 0.06
N ALA A 250 9.57 -9.86 1.34
CA ALA A 250 9.78 -10.93 2.30
C ALA A 250 9.08 -12.24 1.91
N PHE A 251 7.93 -12.16 1.22
CA PHE A 251 7.22 -13.34 0.79
C PHE A 251 7.97 -14.08 -0.31
N THR A 252 8.27 -13.38 -1.41
CA THR A 252 9.03 -13.91 -2.56
C THR A 252 10.41 -14.42 -2.16
N ASP A 253 11.08 -13.77 -1.21
CA ASP A 253 12.41 -14.20 -0.79
C ASP A 253 12.40 -15.59 -0.14
N THR A 254 11.32 -15.96 0.55
CA THR A 254 11.23 -17.17 1.40
C THR A 254 10.29 -18.26 0.87
N ASN A 255 9.62 -18.04 -0.26
CA ASN A 255 8.62 -18.94 -0.82
C ASN A 255 8.74 -19.01 -2.35
N ASP A 256 8.47 -20.19 -2.92
CA ASP A 256 8.53 -20.42 -4.37
C ASP A 256 7.20 -20.08 -5.11
N GLU A 257 6.13 -19.89 -4.35
CA GLU A 257 4.79 -19.53 -4.86
C GLU A 257 4.46 -18.06 -4.59
N ASP A 258 3.42 -17.53 -5.24
CA ASP A 258 3.02 -16.12 -5.09
C ASP A 258 2.16 -15.83 -3.87
N GLY A 259 1.53 -16.83 -3.25
CA GLY A 259 0.77 -16.68 -2.00
C GLY A 259 -0.41 -15.70 -2.07
N LEU A 260 -1.55 -16.14 -2.60
CA LEU A 260 -2.74 -15.29 -2.77
C LEU A 260 -3.22 -14.67 -1.46
N THR A 261 -3.40 -13.34 -1.47
CA THR A 261 -4.01 -12.60 -0.35
C THR A 261 -5.43 -12.17 -0.65
N PHE A 262 -5.81 -12.03 -1.92
CA PHE A 262 -7.16 -11.65 -2.34
C PHE A 262 -7.77 -12.67 -3.30
N ALA A 263 -9.11 -12.79 -3.25
CA ALA A 263 -9.93 -13.66 -4.11
C ALA A 263 -9.48 -15.13 -4.17
N SER A 264 -8.81 -15.60 -3.12
CA SER A 264 -8.43 -17.00 -2.96
C SER A 264 -9.68 -17.89 -2.77
N PRO A 265 -9.66 -19.16 -3.21
CA PRO A 265 -10.82 -20.06 -3.12
C PRO A 265 -11.40 -20.25 -1.71
N ASP A 266 -10.58 -20.05 -0.69
CA ASP A 266 -10.96 -20.19 0.71
C ASP A 266 -11.41 -18.88 1.38
N ASN A 267 -11.45 -17.76 0.66
CA ASN A 267 -12.03 -16.50 1.14
C ASN A 267 -13.40 -16.22 0.50
N LYS A 268 -14.48 -16.57 1.21
CA LYS A 268 -15.85 -16.41 0.71
C LYS A 268 -16.29 -14.96 0.42
N TYR A 269 -15.56 -13.94 0.87
CA TYR A 269 -15.93 -12.55 0.66
C TYR A 269 -15.45 -12.01 -0.69
N SER A 270 -14.24 -12.39 -1.10
CA SER A 270 -13.61 -11.95 -2.35
C SER A 270 -13.56 -13.03 -3.43
N HIS A 271 -13.87 -14.29 -3.09
CA HIS A 271 -13.88 -15.39 -4.07
C HIS A 271 -14.83 -15.10 -5.23
N GLY A 272 -14.33 -15.28 -6.46
CA GLY A 272 -15.03 -14.97 -7.71
C GLY A 272 -14.46 -13.75 -8.43
N GLU A 273 -13.67 -12.92 -7.74
CA GLU A 273 -12.84 -11.88 -8.36
C GLU A 273 -11.49 -12.44 -8.84
N HIS A 274 -10.64 -11.57 -9.37
CA HIS A 274 -9.32 -11.94 -9.87
C HIS A 274 -8.35 -12.26 -8.70
N PRO A 275 -7.88 -13.51 -8.57
CA PRO A 275 -6.97 -13.90 -7.49
C PRO A 275 -5.59 -13.30 -7.70
N MET A 276 -5.07 -12.62 -6.68
CA MET A 276 -3.70 -12.12 -6.67
C MET A 276 -3.19 -11.90 -5.23
N ARG A 277 -1.89 -11.72 -5.07
CA ARG A 277 -1.31 -11.15 -3.85
C ARG A 277 -1.29 -9.63 -4.00
N MET A 278 -1.98 -8.94 -3.09
CA MET A 278 -2.10 -7.47 -3.05
C MET A 278 -1.41 -6.88 -1.81
N ASP A 279 -1.17 -7.72 -0.80
CA ASP A 279 -0.60 -7.32 0.48
C ASP A 279 0.88 -7.71 0.56
N TYR A 280 1.70 -6.83 1.14
CA TYR A 280 3.15 -7.00 1.16
C TYR A 280 3.77 -6.62 2.50
N VAL A 281 4.86 -7.31 2.83
CA VAL A 281 5.87 -6.88 3.80
C VAL A 281 7.19 -6.79 3.03
N MET A 282 7.52 -5.59 2.57
CA MET A 282 8.80 -5.31 1.94
C MET A 282 9.82 -4.86 3.00
N TYR A 283 11.10 -5.08 2.74
CA TYR A 283 12.15 -4.70 3.67
C TYR A 283 13.46 -4.35 2.99
N LYS A 284 14.29 -3.59 3.70
CA LYS A 284 15.69 -3.33 3.33
C LYS A 284 16.52 -3.34 4.61
N VAL A 285 17.69 -3.99 4.54
CA VAL A 285 18.70 -3.98 5.59
C VAL A 285 19.95 -3.33 5.02
N ASP A 286 20.32 -2.15 5.53
CA ASP A 286 21.55 -1.48 5.12
C ASP A 286 22.79 -2.20 5.68
N LYS A 287 23.83 -2.34 4.86
CA LYS A 287 25.03 -3.17 5.15
C LYS A 287 25.76 -2.75 6.43
N GLN A 288 26.20 -3.74 7.21
CA GLN A 288 27.22 -3.60 8.26
C GLN A 288 28.62 -3.95 7.74
N PRO A 289 29.70 -3.50 8.43
CA PRO A 289 31.01 -4.15 8.35
C PRO A 289 30.91 -5.65 8.67
N LYS A 290 31.77 -6.46 8.05
CA LYS A 290 31.78 -7.91 8.25
C LYS A 290 32.00 -8.26 9.72
N GLY A 291 31.14 -9.12 10.27
CA GLY A 291 31.26 -9.67 11.62
C GLY A 291 30.38 -9.01 12.69
N GLU A 292 29.62 -7.96 12.36
CA GLU A 292 28.66 -7.35 13.27
C GLU A 292 27.27 -8.00 13.17
N SER A 293 26.52 -7.99 14.28
CA SER A 293 25.12 -8.42 14.30
C SER A 293 24.26 -7.55 13.39
N ASP A 294 23.31 -8.19 12.70
CA ASP A 294 22.38 -7.50 11.80
C ASP A 294 21.00 -8.17 11.81
N TRP A 295 20.04 -7.52 11.15
CA TRP A 295 18.71 -8.05 10.92
C TRP A 295 18.70 -9.04 9.75
N HIS A 296 18.03 -10.17 9.96
CA HIS A 296 17.86 -11.20 8.94
C HIS A 296 16.40 -11.62 8.84
N LEU A 297 15.89 -11.72 7.60
CA LEU A 297 14.61 -12.36 7.34
C LEU A 297 14.74 -13.87 7.58
N VAL A 298 13.87 -14.43 8.41
CA VAL A 298 13.86 -15.85 8.77
C VAL A 298 12.84 -16.61 7.92
N LYS A 299 11.61 -16.09 7.82
CA LYS A 299 10.51 -16.69 7.07
C LYS A 299 9.39 -15.68 6.83
N SER A 300 8.60 -15.92 5.80
CA SER A 300 7.33 -15.23 5.53
C SER A 300 6.25 -16.24 5.17
N SER A 301 4.99 -15.89 5.37
CA SER A 301 3.84 -16.72 4.98
C SER A 301 2.56 -15.90 4.90
N ILE A 302 1.53 -16.47 4.24
CA ILE A 302 0.18 -15.88 4.23
C ILE A 302 -0.50 -16.15 5.58
N PHE A 303 -1.02 -15.09 6.20
CA PHE A 303 -1.84 -15.15 7.39
C PHE A 303 -3.31 -15.32 7.00
N LYS A 304 -3.80 -16.56 7.08
CA LYS A 304 -5.21 -16.90 6.84
C LYS A 304 -5.99 -16.96 8.14
N GLY A 305 -6.56 -15.82 8.54
CA GLY A 305 -7.35 -15.70 9.75
C GLY A 305 -8.83 -16.06 9.54
N PHE A 306 -9.39 -16.84 10.47
CA PHE A 306 -10.81 -17.18 10.51
C PHE A 306 -11.34 -17.15 11.95
N PHE A 307 -12.63 -16.91 12.08
CA PHE A 307 -13.39 -17.08 13.32
C PHE A 307 -14.64 -17.93 13.07
N THR A 308 -15.21 -18.48 14.12
CA THR A 308 -16.51 -19.17 14.04
C THR A 308 -17.58 -18.17 14.43
N ASP A 309 -18.52 -17.88 13.52
CA ASP A 309 -19.56 -16.91 13.79
C ASP A 309 -20.66 -17.44 14.72
N ALA A 310 -21.62 -16.59 15.09
CA ALA A 310 -22.78 -16.97 15.90
C ALA A 310 -23.66 -18.08 15.29
N LYS A 311 -23.51 -18.41 14.00
CA LYS A 311 -24.21 -19.50 13.30
C LYS A 311 -23.38 -20.78 13.21
N GLY A 312 -22.17 -20.80 13.77
CA GLY A 312 -21.24 -21.92 13.69
C GLY A 312 -20.46 -21.99 12.36
N GLU A 313 -20.53 -20.97 11.53
CA GLU A 313 -19.87 -20.92 10.22
C GLU A 313 -18.44 -20.38 10.35
N LYS A 314 -17.47 -21.12 9.79
CA LYS A 314 -16.09 -20.64 9.63
C LYS A 314 -16.07 -19.45 8.67
N THR A 315 -15.71 -18.29 9.19
CA THR A 315 -15.79 -17.00 8.49
C THR A 315 -14.41 -16.34 8.44
N PRO A 316 -13.93 -15.86 7.28
CA PRO A 316 -12.68 -15.11 7.19
C PRO A 316 -12.70 -13.84 8.05
N LEU A 317 -11.55 -13.43 8.58
CA LEU A 317 -11.43 -12.16 9.32
C LEU A 317 -11.60 -10.92 8.42
N SER A 318 -11.28 -11.05 7.14
CA SER A 318 -11.33 -9.99 6.14
C SER A 318 -11.55 -10.62 4.75
N ASP A 319 -11.91 -9.82 3.76
CA ASP A 319 -11.90 -10.22 2.35
C ASP A 319 -10.47 -10.34 1.77
N HIS A 320 -9.48 -9.85 2.53
CA HIS A 320 -8.06 -10.13 2.36
C HIS A 320 -7.54 -11.16 3.39
N PHE A 321 -6.49 -11.88 3.01
CA PHE A 321 -5.57 -12.54 3.93
C PHE A 321 -4.31 -11.69 4.11
N GLY A 322 -3.67 -11.78 5.28
CA GLY A 322 -2.50 -10.96 5.58
C GLY A 322 -1.20 -11.56 5.07
N VAL A 323 -0.12 -10.79 5.12
CA VAL A 323 1.25 -11.29 4.98
C VAL A 323 1.97 -11.11 6.30
N ARG A 324 2.61 -12.18 6.79
CA ARG A 324 3.45 -12.12 8.00
C ARG A 324 4.89 -12.46 7.68
N ALA A 325 5.82 -11.74 8.29
CA ALA A 325 7.26 -11.98 8.18
C ALA A 325 7.91 -11.99 9.56
N GLU A 326 8.93 -12.83 9.75
CA GLU A 326 9.74 -12.90 10.96
C GLU A 326 11.17 -12.45 10.64
N PHE A 327 11.62 -11.41 11.35
CA PHE A 327 13.01 -10.95 11.34
C PHE A 327 13.67 -11.26 12.68
N ILE A 328 14.96 -11.60 12.64
CA ILE A 328 15.79 -11.76 13.83
C ILE A 328 17.04 -10.90 13.68
N PHE A 329 17.31 -10.07 14.68
CA PHE A 329 18.61 -9.47 14.90
C PHE A 329 19.49 -10.48 15.67
N SER A 330 20.65 -10.82 15.14
CA SER A 330 21.63 -11.68 15.81
C SER A 330 23.01 -11.52 15.19
N GLU A 331 24.02 -12.15 15.79
CA GLU A 331 25.30 -12.35 15.12
C GLU A 331 25.11 -13.03 13.75
N PRO A 332 25.99 -12.75 12.77
CA PRO A 332 25.92 -13.38 11.46
C PRO A 332 25.99 -14.90 11.58
N ARG A 333 24.98 -15.60 11.05
CA ARG A 333 25.04 -17.07 10.96
C ARG A 333 25.92 -17.47 9.77
N PRO A 334 26.87 -18.41 9.93
CA PRO A 334 27.66 -18.92 8.81
C PRO A 334 26.73 -19.48 7.74
N HIS A 335 26.93 -19.04 6.51
CA HIS A 335 25.98 -19.29 5.44
C HIS A 335 25.97 -20.78 5.05
N VAL A 336 24.82 -21.33 4.66
CA VAL A 336 24.74 -22.72 4.14
C VAL A 336 25.69 -22.91 2.95
N CYS A 337 25.91 -21.87 2.15
CA CYS A 337 26.85 -21.87 1.03
C CYS A 337 28.33 -21.71 1.42
N GLU A 338 28.65 -21.12 2.58
CA GLU A 338 30.00 -21.13 3.16
C GLU A 338 30.33 -22.53 3.71
N GLN A 339 29.36 -23.17 4.37
CA GLN A 339 29.49 -24.53 4.88
C GLN A 339 29.64 -25.58 3.76
N GLN A 340 29.15 -25.29 2.55
CA GLN A 340 29.37 -26.12 1.35
C GLN A 340 30.73 -25.88 0.69
N GLN A 341 31.37 -24.72 0.88
CA GLN A 341 32.73 -24.47 0.40
C GLN A 341 33.81 -25.08 1.30
N GLU A 342 33.57 -25.14 2.62
CA GLU A 342 34.50 -25.79 3.57
C GLU A 342 34.43 -27.31 3.53
N ARG A 343 33.29 -27.90 3.16
CA ARG A 343 33.18 -29.33 2.81
C ARG A 343 33.63 -29.53 1.36
N GLY A 344 34.95 -29.56 1.16
CA GLY A 344 35.57 -29.77 -0.14
C GLY A 344 34.85 -30.84 -0.96
N TYR A 345 34.38 -30.45 -2.14
CA TYR A 345 34.03 -31.43 -3.17
C TYR A 345 35.33 -32.07 -3.64
N ASP A 346 35.56 -33.32 -3.23
CA ASP A 346 36.48 -34.18 -3.95
C ASP A 346 36.02 -34.26 -5.40
N VAL A 347 36.88 -33.78 -6.29
CA VAL A 347 36.72 -33.86 -7.73
C VAL A 347 36.74 -35.34 -8.11
N VAL A 348 35.57 -35.96 -8.20
CA VAL A 348 35.44 -37.23 -8.92
C VAL A 348 35.23 -36.89 -10.39
N SER A 349 36.32 -37.05 -11.14
CA SER A 349 36.31 -37.12 -12.59
C SER A 349 35.49 -38.33 -13.03
N THR A 350 34.41 -38.11 -13.78
CA THR A 350 33.88 -39.12 -14.70
C THR A 350 33.45 -38.45 -15.99
N ASP A 351 34.14 -38.86 -17.05
CA ASP A 351 33.85 -38.61 -18.45
C ASP A 351 32.45 -39.11 -18.87
N GLU A 352 31.91 -38.43 -19.90
CA GLU A 352 30.84 -38.83 -20.83
C GLU A 352 29.40 -39.04 -20.29
N VAL A 353 28.43 -38.25 -20.77
CA VAL A 353 27.70 -38.41 -22.04
C VAL A 353 26.84 -37.16 -22.28
N VAL A 354 26.94 -36.60 -23.48
CA VAL A 354 26.20 -35.44 -23.97
C VAL A 354 24.74 -35.81 -24.29
N SER A 355 23.79 -34.99 -23.84
CA SER A 355 22.44 -34.91 -24.42
C SER A 355 22.02 -33.43 -24.55
N PRO A 356 21.60 -32.94 -25.74
CA PRO A 356 21.30 -31.53 -25.95
C PRO A 356 19.78 -31.30 -25.86
N ASN A 357 19.29 -30.85 -24.70
CA ASN A 357 18.10 -29.99 -24.54
C ASN A 357 17.76 -29.82 -23.05
N ALA A 358 18.50 -28.95 -22.36
CA ALA A 358 18.13 -28.38 -21.06
C ALA A 358 19.07 -27.20 -20.74
N THR A 359 19.06 -26.14 -21.55
CA THR A 359 19.84 -24.93 -21.28
C THR A 359 19.05 -23.97 -20.40
N ARG A 360 19.43 -23.95 -19.10
CA ARG A 360 19.16 -22.98 -18.00
C ARG A 360 18.38 -23.51 -16.79
N ALA A 361 18.82 -24.61 -16.18
CA ALA A 361 18.33 -25.02 -14.86
C ALA A 361 19.42 -25.45 -13.86
N ALA A 362 20.69 -25.08 -14.08
CA ALA A 362 21.80 -25.54 -13.26
C ALA A 362 22.78 -24.43 -12.81
N GLU A 363 22.30 -23.21 -12.62
CA GLU A 363 23.06 -22.16 -11.93
C GLU A 363 22.62 -22.10 -10.45
N ARG A 364 23.26 -22.96 -9.65
CA ARG A 364 23.61 -22.80 -8.22
C ARG A 364 22.55 -22.13 -7.32
N SER A 365 21.52 -22.87 -6.95
CA SER A 365 20.57 -22.48 -5.90
C SER A 365 21.16 -22.73 -4.50
N CYS A 366 21.49 -21.66 -3.79
CA CYS A 366 21.46 -21.68 -2.33
C CYS A 366 20.02 -22.08 -1.90
N PRO A 367 19.80 -23.05 -1.00
CA PRO A 367 18.44 -23.43 -0.57
C PRO A 367 17.71 -22.32 0.22
N THR A 368 18.40 -21.20 0.45
CA THR A 368 17.88 -19.94 0.96
C THR A 368 18.24 -18.86 -0.04
N THR A 369 17.32 -18.53 -0.95
CA THR A 369 17.32 -17.32 -1.81
C THR A 369 17.24 -16.01 -1.00
N THR A 370 17.23 -16.10 0.33
CA THR A 370 16.93 -15.03 1.29
C THR A 370 18.13 -14.24 1.81
N CYS A 371 19.36 -14.55 1.41
CA CYS A 371 20.54 -14.02 2.08
C CYS A 371 21.28 -12.97 1.23
N SER A 372 21.47 -11.77 1.80
CA SER A 372 22.27 -10.67 1.24
C SER A 372 23.69 -11.08 0.79
N HIS A 373 24.23 -12.20 1.28
CA HIS A 373 25.51 -12.78 0.84
C HIS A 373 25.46 -13.42 -0.56
N CYS A 374 24.32 -13.95 -1.01
CA CYS A 374 24.22 -14.50 -2.37
C CYS A 374 24.21 -13.38 -3.41
N ASP A 375 23.59 -12.23 -3.09
CA ASP A 375 23.68 -10.98 -3.86
C ASP A 375 25.12 -10.41 -3.88
N GLU A 376 25.98 -10.81 -2.93
CA GLU A 376 27.41 -10.47 -2.92
C GLU A 376 28.28 -11.38 -3.80
N LYS A 377 27.78 -12.57 -4.17
CA LYS A 377 28.42 -13.47 -5.12
C LYS A 377 27.87 -13.33 -6.55
N GLU A 378 26.70 -12.75 -6.72
CA GLU A 378 26.33 -12.17 -8.01
C GLU A 378 27.37 -11.10 -8.37
N PRO A 379 27.87 -11.05 -9.61
CA PRO A 379 28.77 -9.98 -10.01
C PRO A 379 28.07 -8.67 -9.67
N GLN A 380 28.69 -7.82 -8.83
CA GLN A 380 28.17 -6.49 -8.54
C GLN A 380 27.74 -5.89 -9.88
N GLN A 381 26.43 -5.73 -10.05
CA GLN A 381 25.89 -5.06 -11.22
C GLN A 381 26.69 -3.76 -11.32
N SER A 382 27.34 -3.53 -12.47
CA SER A 382 28.18 -2.35 -12.56
C SER A 382 27.34 -1.13 -12.20
N GLU A 383 27.92 -0.11 -11.58
CA GLU A 383 27.21 1.14 -11.30
C GLU A 383 26.51 1.68 -12.58
N GLU A 384 27.06 1.37 -13.76
CA GLU A 384 26.44 1.66 -15.06
C GLU A 384 25.17 0.81 -15.32
N ASP A 385 25.21 -0.50 -15.08
CA ASP A 385 24.06 -1.39 -15.29
C ASP A 385 22.91 -1.08 -14.32
N LYS A 386 23.24 -0.79 -13.05
CA LYS A 386 22.24 -0.37 -12.06
C LYS A 386 21.60 0.95 -12.46
N ALA A 387 22.40 1.96 -12.85
CA ALA A 387 21.88 3.24 -13.32
C ALA A 387 21.01 3.08 -14.57
N ALA A 388 21.37 2.16 -15.48
CA ALA A 388 20.55 1.85 -16.65
C ALA A 388 19.21 1.19 -16.28
N ALA A 389 19.21 0.26 -15.32
CA ALA A 389 17.99 -0.38 -14.83
C ALA A 389 17.06 0.62 -14.10
N ASP A 390 17.63 1.49 -13.26
CA ASP A 390 16.90 2.57 -12.60
C ASP A 390 16.28 3.53 -13.63
N ALA A 391 17.04 3.92 -14.65
CA ALA A 391 16.55 4.79 -15.73
C ALA A 391 15.43 4.11 -16.54
N ALA A 392 15.55 2.82 -16.84
CA ALA A 392 14.50 2.07 -17.54
C ALA A 392 13.20 2.02 -16.71
N CYS A 393 13.30 1.75 -15.41
CA CYS A 393 12.17 1.77 -14.50
C CYS A 393 11.50 3.16 -14.43
N LEU A 394 12.29 4.23 -14.35
CA LEU A 394 11.77 5.60 -14.37
C LEU A 394 11.11 5.97 -15.70
N GLN A 395 11.61 5.44 -16.82
CA GLN A 395 10.98 5.64 -18.13
C GLN A 395 9.61 4.96 -18.20
N GLU A 396 9.46 3.76 -17.63
CA GLU A 396 8.16 3.08 -17.51
C GLU A 396 7.18 3.90 -16.67
N VAL A 397 7.64 4.43 -15.53
CA VAL A 397 6.83 5.36 -14.69
C VAL A 397 6.41 6.58 -15.48
N GLN A 398 7.34 7.25 -16.18
CA GLN A 398 7.04 8.42 -17.00
C GLN A 398 5.98 8.12 -18.06
N ASN A 399 6.12 7.00 -18.77
CA ASN A 399 5.18 6.59 -19.80
C ASN A 399 3.77 6.41 -19.22
N MET A 400 3.65 5.77 -18.06
CA MET A 400 2.36 5.56 -17.40
C MET A 400 1.73 6.87 -16.92
N LEU A 401 2.53 7.79 -16.36
CA LEU A 401 2.04 9.11 -15.95
C LEU A 401 1.60 9.97 -17.14
N LEU A 402 2.27 9.86 -18.30
CA LEU A 402 1.86 10.53 -19.53
C LEU A 402 0.50 10.02 -20.03
N VAL A 403 0.24 8.71 -19.93
CA VAL A 403 -1.08 8.15 -20.23
C VAL A 403 -2.14 8.76 -19.30
N GLY A 404 -1.91 8.71 -17.98
CA GLY A 404 -2.83 9.31 -17.00
C GLY A 404 -3.10 10.79 -17.23
N ARG A 405 -2.06 11.57 -17.58
CA ARG A 405 -2.20 12.98 -17.95
C ARG A 405 -3.11 13.19 -19.16
N ASN A 406 -2.93 12.39 -20.21
CA ASN A 406 -3.72 12.52 -21.43
C ASN A 406 -5.19 12.14 -21.20
N GLU A 407 -5.44 11.12 -20.37
CA GLU A 407 -6.79 10.74 -19.92
C GLU A 407 -7.43 11.87 -19.10
N ALA A 408 -6.71 12.45 -18.14
CA ALA A 408 -7.20 13.57 -17.34
C ALA A 408 -7.53 14.81 -18.19
N ILE A 409 -6.69 15.14 -19.18
CA ILE A 409 -6.94 16.23 -20.14
C ILE A 409 -8.18 15.94 -20.98
N SER A 410 -8.33 14.71 -21.47
CA SER A 410 -9.47 14.29 -22.29
C SER A 410 -10.78 14.35 -21.49
N ALA A 411 -10.76 13.84 -20.26
CA ALA A 411 -11.86 13.96 -19.32
C ALA A 411 -12.20 15.44 -19.08
N ARG A 412 -11.20 16.28 -18.77
CA ARG A 412 -11.37 17.71 -18.52
C ARG A 412 -12.05 18.42 -19.69
N HIS A 413 -11.60 18.16 -20.91
CA HIS A 413 -12.19 18.72 -22.12
C HIS A 413 -13.65 18.28 -22.29
N ALA A 414 -13.94 16.99 -22.13
CA ALA A 414 -15.30 16.46 -22.25
C ALA A 414 -16.25 17.05 -21.19
N ARG A 415 -15.82 17.16 -19.93
CA ARG A 415 -16.65 17.74 -18.84
C ARG A 415 -16.90 19.23 -19.07
N LEU A 416 -15.90 19.98 -19.54
CA LEU A 416 -16.06 21.40 -19.86
C LEU A 416 -17.10 21.61 -20.96
N TRP A 417 -17.08 20.80 -22.02
CA TRP A 417 -18.09 20.85 -23.08
C TRP A 417 -19.49 20.52 -22.58
N ARG A 418 -19.62 19.55 -21.66
CA ARG A 418 -20.91 19.28 -21.01
C ARG A 418 -21.37 20.48 -20.17
N ALA A 419 -20.48 21.11 -19.40
CA ALA A 419 -20.81 22.30 -18.62
C ALA A 419 -21.36 23.42 -19.52
N VAL A 420 -20.70 23.69 -20.65
CA VAL A 420 -21.15 24.68 -21.64
C VAL A 420 -22.48 24.27 -22.28
N ALA A 421 -22.63 23.00 -22.68
CA ALA A 421 -23.87 22.51 -23.29
C ALA A 421 -25.07 22.67 -22.35
N PHE A 422 -24.92 22.29 -21.07
CA PHE A 422 -25.97 22.46 -20.07
C PHE A 422 -26.25 23.94 -19.75
N PHE A 423 -25.23 24.80 -19.76
CA PHE A 423 -25.42 26.25 -19.61
C PHE A 423 -26.26 26.83 -20.75
N VAL A 424 -25.90 26.49 -22.00
CA VAL A 424 -26.64 26.93 -23.20
C VAL A 424 -28.07 26.38 -23.18
N ALA A 425 -28.28 25.12 -22.78
CA ALA A 425 -29.60 24.53 -22.62
C ALA A 425 -30.43 25.26 -21.56
N ALA A 426 -29.86 25.58 -20.39
CA ALA A 426 -30.53 26.35 -19.35
C ALA A 426 -30.94 27.74 -19.86
N LEU A 427 -30.04 28.44 -20.56
CA LEU A 427 -30.31 29.75 -21.14
C LEU A 427 -31.39 29.69 -22.22
N ALA A 428 -31.37 28.67 -23.10
CA ALA A 428 -32.37 28.49 -24.14
C ALA A 428 -33.77 28.24 -23.57
N VAL A 429 -33.89 27.40 -22.52
CA VAL A 429 -35.17 27.18 -21.82
C VAL A 429 -35.62 28.46 -21.12
N LEU A 430 -34.71 29.22 -20.50
CA LEU A 430 -35.02 30.49 -19.84
C LEU A 430 -35.55 31.52 -20.84
N VAL A 431 -34.88 31.70 -21.97
CA VAL A 431 -35.31 32.64 -23.03
C VAL A 431 -36.66 32.21 -23.60
N THR A 432 -36.84 30.92 -23.87
CA THR A 432 -38.12 30.38 -24.37
C THR A 432 -39.24 30.62 -23.36
N HIS A 433 -38.97 30.42 -22.08
CA HIS A 433 -39.93 30.70 -21.01
C HIS A 433 -40.32 32.18 -20.95
N MET A 434 -39.35 33.09 -21.05
CA MET A 434 -39.60 34.54 -21.05
C MET A 434 -40.39 35.01 -22.27
N MET A 435 -40.25 34.34 -23.41
CA MET A 435 -40.95 34.69 -24.65
C MET A 435 -42.32 33.99 -24.80
N SER A 436 -42.61 33.00 -23.95
CA SER A 436 -43.85 32.22 -24.04
C SER A 436 -45.02 32.95 -23.38
N ILE A 437 -46.15 33.01 -24.07
CA ILE A 437 -47.42 33.53 -23.52
C ILE A 437 -48.01 32.54 -22.49
N VAL A 438 -47.67 31.26 -22.59
CA VAL A 438 -48.07 30.21 -21.64
C VAL A 438 -46.92 29.95 -20.67
N VAL A 439 -47.12 30.28 -19.40
CA VAL A 439 -46.15 30.10 -18.32
C VAL A 439 -46.27 28.67 -17.78
N SER A 440 -45.21 27.88 -17.87
CA SER A 440 -45.12 26.55 -17.26
C SER A 440 -44.13 26.57 -16.10
N ASN A 441 -44.50 26.02 -14.95
CA ASN A 441 -43.58 25.90 -13.81
C ASN A 441 -42.45 24.88 -14.09
N TRP A 442 -42.67 23.95 -15.03
CA TRP A 442 -41.68 22.94 -15.39
C TRP A 442 -40.45 23.50 -16.11
N SER A 443 -40.57 24.64 -16.80
CA SER A 443 -39.40 25.27 -17.42
C SER A 443 -38.44 25.85 -16.39
N TRP A 444 -38.95 26.36 -15.26
CA TRP A 444 -38.08 26.78 -14.15
C TRP A 444 -37.35 25.59 -13.52
N VAL A 445 -38.02 24.45 -13.36
CA VAL A 445 -37.39 23.21 -12.90
C VAL A 445 -36.29 22.78 -13.88
N ALA A 446 -36.55 22.82 -15.18
CA ALA A 446 -35.55 22.48 -16.20
C ALA A 446 -34.34 23.45 -16.20
N VAL A 447 -34.59 24.76 -16.09
CA VAL A 447 -33.52 25.78 -15.96
C VAL A 447 -32.66 25.50 -14.73
N LEU A 448 -33.28 25.20 -13.58
CA LEU A 448 -32.56 24.89 -12.34
C LEU A 448 -31.74 23.61 -12.48
N LEU A 449 -32.31 22.54 -13.03
CA LEU A 449 -31.59 21.27 -13.21
C LEU A 449 -30.40 21.43 -14.15
N PHE A 450 -30.58 22.03 -15.34
CA PHE A 450 -29.50 22.26 -16.28
C PHE A 450 -28.45 23.24 -15.73
N GLY A 451 -28.88 24.30 -15.04
CA GLY A 451 -27.99 25.24 -14.37
C GLY A 451 -27.13 24.56 -13.29
N MET A 452 -27.74 23.75 -12.43
CA MET A 452 -27.01 22.98 -11.41
C MET A 452 -26.03 22.00 -12.04
N THR A 453 -26.45 21.20 -13.03
CA THR A 453 -25.54 20.28 -13.73
C THR A 453 -24.38 21.03 -14.40
N SER A 454 -24.64 22.17 -15.04
CA SER A 454 -23.61 23.02 -15.63
C SER A 454 -22.58 23.47 -14.60
N VAL A 455 -23.04 24.01 -13.47
CA VAL A 455 -22.17 24.48 -12.37
C VAL A 455 -21.38 23.32 -11.78
N THR A 456 -22.01 22.18 -11.51
CA THR A 456 -21.32 20.99 -10.99
C THR A 456 -20.25 20.50 -11.96
N GLU A 457 -20.56 20.36 -13.25
CA GLU A 457 -19.58 19.96 -14.27
C GLU A 457 -18.42 20.96 -14.36
N TYR A 458 -18.72 22.26 -14.29
CA TYR A 458 -17.70 23.31 -14.28
C TYR A 458 -16.79 23.22 -13.04
N VAL A 459 -17.35 23.11 -11.84
CA VAL A 459 -16.59 23.00 -10.58
C VAL A 459 -15.71 21.75 -10.61
N LEU A 460 -16.26 20.61 -11.03
CA LEU A 460 -15.51 19.36 -11.11
C LEU A 460 -14.33 19.46 -12.09
N THR A 461 -14.56 20.10 -13.23
CA THR A 461 -13.54 20.33 -14.24
C THR A 461 -12.48 21.31 -13.76
N PHE A 462 -12.90 22.45 -13.23
CA PHE A 462 -12.03 23.58 -12.93
C PHE A 462 -11.13 23.29 -11.73
N PHE A 463 -11.66 22.72 -10.66
CA PHE A 463 -10.89 22.45 -9.45
C PHE A 463 -10.21 21.09 -9.50
N PHE A 464 -10.96 20.02 -9.71
CA PHE A 464 -10.43 18.67 -9.50
C PHE A 464 -9.65 18.13 -10.70
N LEU A 465 -10.19 18.24 -11.92
CA LEU A 465 -9.47 17.76 -13.10
C LEU A 465 -8.28 18.65 -13.47
N THR A 466 -8.35 19.96 -13.21
CA THR A 466 -7.18 20.84 -13.35
C THR A 466 -6.11 20.48 -12.32
N PHE A 467 -6.48 20.22 -11.06
CA PHE A 467 -5.55 19.74 -10.05
C PHE A 467 -4.90 18.43 -10.48
N GLU A 468 -5.68 17.43 -10.89
CA GLU A 468 -5.20 16.15 -11.40
C GLU A 468 -4.22 16.31 -12.59
N CYS A 469 -4.56 17.13 -13.59
CA CYS A 469 -3.66 17.43 -14.72
C CYS A 469 -2.34 18.07 -14.27
N SER A 470 -2.42 19.02 -13.32
CA SER A 470 -1.24 19.68 -12.76
C SER A 470 -0.39 18.70 -11.98
N THR A 471 -1.00 17.82 -11.20
CA THR A 471 -0.33 16.79 -10.42
C THR A 471 0.41 15.80 -11.31
N PHE A 472 -0.22 15.29 -12.37
CA PHE A 472 0.49 14.44 -13.33
C PHE A 472 1.69 15.18 -13.95
N THR A 473 1.52 16.45 -14.31
CA THR A 473 2.61 17.26 -14.88
C THR A 473 3.76 17.40 -13.89
N GLU A 474 3.48 17.66 -12.61
CA GLU A 474 4.50 17.75 -11.57
C GLU A 474 5.23 16.43 -11.34
N LEU A 475 4.50 15.30 -11.24
CA LEU A 475 5.14 13.99 -11.10
C LEU A 475 6.02 13.65 -12.31
N ILE A 476 5.58 13.97 -13.53
CA ILE A 476 6.39 13.81 -14.75
C ILE A 476 7.66 14.66 -14.66
N ASN A 477 7.57 15.92 -14.21
CA ASN A 477 8.73 16.79 -14.04
C ASN A 477 9.73 16.19 -13.03
N GLN A 478 9.24 15.67 -11.90
CA GLN A 478 10.09 15.02 -10.90
C GLN A 478 10.80 13.78 -11.47
N VAL A 479 10.08 12.94 -12.20
CA VAL A 479 10.66 11.76 -12.87
C VAL A 479 11.72 12.19 -13.89
N GLN A 480 11.48 13.26 -14.66
CA GLN A 480 12.46 13.81 -15.59
C GLN A 480 13.73 14.32 -14.89
N LEU A 481 13.58 14.99 -13.74
CA LEU A 481 14.72 15.40 -12.92
C LEU A 481 15.53 14.18 -12.45
N HIS A 482 14.85 13.11 -12.02
CA HIS A 482 15.50 11.87 -11.60
C HIS A 482 16.23 11.17 -12.76
N LEU A 483 15.60 11.07 -13.93
CA LEU A 483 16.22 10.54 -15.16
C LEU A 483 17.47 11.33 -15.55
N ASN A 484 17.40 12.67 -15.49
CA ASN A 484 18.53 13.54 -15.80
C ASN A 484 19.70 13.33 -14.82
N LEU A 485 19.42 13.14 -13.52
CA LEU A 485 20.44 12.84 -12.53
C LEU A 485 21.17 11.53 -12.84
N HIS A 486 20.43 10.47 -13.19
CA HIS A 486 21.02 9.19 -13.59
C HIS A 486 21.89 9.32 -14.84
N ALA A 487 21.39 10.01 -15.88
CA ALA A 487 22.15 10.25 -17.10
C ALA A 487 23.48 10.99 -16.85
N GLN A 488 23.51 11.93 -15.91
CA GLN A 488 24.74 12.62 -15.52
C GLN A 488 25.69 11.71 -14.74
N ARG A 489 25.19 10.88 -13.82
CA ARG A 489 26.01 9.91 -13.08
C ARG A 489 26.67 8.92 -14.04
N THR A 490 25.94 8.37 -15.01
CA THR A 490 26.50 7.46 -16.03
C THR A 490 27.56 8.15 -16.90
N LYS A 491 27.37 9.43 -17.27
CA LYS A 491 28.40 10.20 -17.99
C LYS A 491 29.64 10.45 -17.14
N GLY A 492 29.47 10.80 -15.86
CA GLY A 492 30.56 11.02 -14.92
C GLY A 492 31.43 9.77 -14.73
N VAL A 493 30.80 8.61 -14.55
CA VAL A 493 31.49 7.30 -14.43
C VAL A 493 32.35 7.02 -15.67
N LYS A 494 31.82 7.28 -16.88
CA LYS A 494 32.55 7.12 -18.16
C LYS A 494 33.74 8.08 -18.33
N VAL A 495 33.73 9.24 -17.67
CA VAL A 495 34.85 10.17 -17.70
C VAL A 495 35.94 9.72 -16.73
N THR A 496 35.58 9.30 -15.51
CA THR A 496 36.54 8.79 -14.52
C THR A 496 37.23 7.49 -14.97
N SER A 497 36.52 6.58 -15.65
CA SER A 497 37.11 5.34 -16.18
C SER A 497 38.10 5.57 -17.33
N LYS A 498 37.94 6.66 -18.10
CA LYS A 498 38.88 7.07 -19.15
C LYS A 498 40.12 7.81 -18.65
N VAL A 499 40.09 8.35 -17.43
CA VAL A 499 41.23 9.05 -16.81
C VAL A 499 42.11 8.08 -16.00
N THR A 500 41.59 6.88 -15.70
CA THR A 500 42.28 5.82 -14.95
C THR A 500 42.85 4.70 -15.83
N GLN A 501 42.65 4.76 -17.14
CA GLN A 501 43.38 4.01 -18.17
C GLN A 501 44.42 4.91 -18.81
#